data_AF-A0A354R7W2-F1
#
_entry.id   AF-A0A354R7W2-F1
#
_cell.length_a   1.000
_cell.length_b   1.000
_cell.length_c   1.000
_cell.angle_alpha   90.00
_cell.angle_beta   90.00
_cell.angle_gamma   90.00
#
_symmetry.space_group_name_H-M   'P 1'
#
loop_
_entity.id
_entity.type
_entity.pdbx_description
1 polymer ?
#
loop_
_entity_poly.entity_id
_entity_poly.type
_entity_poly.pdbx_seq_one_letter_code
_entity_poly.pdbx_strand_id
1 'polypeptide(L)' 'MKNTPITFTYFCCPTCHSEIEATSDLADHEAECPACGAKITVPSAPADRIVRHAADDLDKNHTQALKNRTIRIELEDL' A
#
# COMPACT_ATOMS: atom_id res chain seq x y z
N MET A 1 -14.82 -10.19 -27.50
CA MET A 1 -14.53 -11.06 -26.33
C MET A 1 -13.72 -10.21 -25.37
N LYS A 2 -14.22 -9.94 -24.16
CA LYS A 2 -13.49 -9.11 -23.19
C LYS A 2 -12.50 -10.03 -22.47
N ASN A 3 -11.22 -9.96 -22.82
CA ASN A 3 -10.14 -10.66 -22.11
C ASN A 3 -9.86 -9.94 -20.80
N THR A 4 -10.76 -10.08 -19.81
CA THR A 4 -10.50 -9.59 -18.46
C THR A 4 -9.43 -10.49 -17.84
N PRO A 5 -8.28 -9.95 -17.42
CA PRO A 5 -7.25 -10.76 -16.76
C PRO A 5 -7.82 -11.32 -15.45
N ILE A 6 -7.58 -12.61 -15.20
CA ILE A 6 -7.93 -13.24 -13.93
C ILE A 6 -6.98 -12.69 -12.87
N THR A 7 -7.47 -11.82 -12.00
CA THR A 7 -6.74 -11.31 -10.85
C THR A 7 -7.24 -11.97 -9.57
N PHE A 8 -6.35 -12.12 -8.60
CA PHE A 8 -6.64 -12.69 -7.29
C PHE A 8 -6.63 -11.60 -6.22
N THR A 9 -7.50 -11.73 -5.22
CA THR A 9 -7.57 -10.88 -4.02
C THR A 9 -7.43 -11.75 -2.79
N TYR A 10 -6.74 -11.23 -1.79
CA TYR A 10 -6.47 -11.92 -0.52
C TYR A 10 -7.09 -11.11 0.62
N PHE A 11 -7.85 -11.78 1.47
CA PHE A 11 -8.51 -11.14 2.61
C PHE A 11 -8.75 -12.14 3.74
N CYS A 12 -8.98 -11.64 4.95
CA CYS A 12 -9.26 -12.50 6.09
C CYS A 12 -10.78 -12.67 6.31
N CYS A 13 -11.21 -13.88 6.64
CA CYS A 13 -12.58 -14.15 7.04
C CYS A 13 -12.95 -13.32 8.29
N PRO A 14 -14.08 -12.60 8.34
CA PRO A 14 -14.51 -11.87 9.53
C PRO A 14 -14.95 -12.77 10.70
N THR A 15 -15.20 -14.06 10.43
CA THR A 15 -15.69 -15.02 11.44
C THR A 15 -14.55 -15.80 12.07
N CYS A 16 -13.68 -16.40 11.25
CA CYS A 16 -12.60 -17.28 11.72
C CYS A 16 -11.20 -16.69 11.54
N HIS A 17 -11.09 -15.52 10.90
CA HIS A 17 -9.82 -14.82 10.63
C HIS A 17 -8.82 -15.61 9.77
N SER A 18 -9.26 -16.67 9.10
CA SER A 18 -8.43 -17.39 8.13
C SER A 18 -8.22 -16.56 6.88
N GLU A 19 -7.02 -16.66 6.30
CA GLU A 19 -6.69 -16.05 5.01
C GLU A 19 -7.42 -16.78 3.87
N ILE A 20 -8.04 -16.00 2.99
CA ILE A 20 -8.84 -16.48 1.86
C ILE A 20 -8.31 -15.83 0.59
N GLU A 21 -8.02 -16.67 -0.40
CA GLU A 21 -7.74 -16.29 -1.77
C GLU A 21 -9.04 -16.39 -2.59
N ALA A 22 -9.43 -15.32 -3.28
CA ALA A 22 -10.56 -15.31 -4.18
C ALA A 22 -10.22 -14.61 -5.50
N THR A 23 -10.94 -14.93 -6.57
CA THR A 23 -10.80 -14.23 -7.86
C THR A 23 -11.57 -12.92 -7.84
N SER A 24 -11.06 -11.91 -8.55
CA SER A 24 -11.73 -10.62 -8.70
C SER A 24 -13.04 -10.70 -9.50
N ASP A 25 -13.35 -11.83 -10.14
CA ASP A 25 -14.66 -12.07 -10.75
C ASP A 25 -15.75 -12.28 -9.69
N LEU A 26 -15.37 -12.79 -8.52
CA LEU A 26 -16.25 -12.94 -7.36
C LEU A 26 -16.31 -11.66 -6.52
N ALA A 27 -15.65 -10.57 -6.93
CA ALA A 27 -15.74 -9.28 -6.28
C ALA A 27 -17.18 -8.83 -6.10
N ASP A 28 -17.52 -8.33 -4.90
CA ASP A 28 -18.87 -7.91 -4.52
C ASP A 28 -19.93 -9.04 -4.50
N HIS A 29 -19.52 -10.30 -4.73
CA HIS A 29 -20.38 -11.48 -4.61
C HIS A 29 -20.26 -12.15 -3.24
N GLU A 30 -21.35 -12.84 -2.84
CA GLU A 30 -21.35 -13.72 -1.68
C GLU A 30 -20.64 -15.04 -2.02
N ALA A 31 -19.68 -15.39 -1.17
CA ALA A 31 -18.93 -16.65 -1.21
C ALA A 31 -19.01 -17.34 0.16
N GLU A 32 -18.58 -18.60 0.21
CA GLU A 32 -18.48 -19.36 1.45
C GLU A 32 -17.01 -19.48 1.88
N CYS A 33 -16.73 -19.27 3.17
CA CYS A 33 -15.39 -19.41 3.71
C CYS A 33 -14.96 -20.88 3.68
N PRO A 34 -13.85 -21.24 3.00
CA PRO A 34 -13.39 -22.63 2.92
C PRO A 34 -12.86 -23.17 4.26
N ALA A 35 -12.58 -22.30 5.23
CA ALA A 35 -12.08 -22.70 6.54
C ALA A 35 -13.18 -22.97 7.57
N CYS A 36 -14.29 -22.21 7.54
CA CYS A 36 -15.35 -22.31 8.56
C CYS A 36 -16.78 -22.47 8.00
N GLY A 37 -16.99 -22.35 6.70
CA GLY A 37 -18.32 -22.42 6.08
C GLY A 37 -19.19 -21.17 6.29
N ALA A 38 -18.64 -20.08 6.83
CA ALA A 38 -19.40 -18.83 6.98
C ALA A 38 -19.62 -18.15 5.63
N LYS A 39 -20.80 -17.54 5.43
CA LYS A 39 -21.07 -16.67 4.30
C LYS A 39 -20.27 -15.37 4.43
N ILE A 40 -19.50 -15.04 3.40
CA ILE A 40 -18.62 -13.87 3.34
C ILE A 40 -18.84 -13.13 2.04
N THR A 41 -18.63 -11.81 2.04
CA THR A 41 -18.65 -11.00 0.82
C THR A 41 -17.22 -10.75 0.39
N VAL A 42 -16.89 -11.08 -0.86
CA VAL A 42 -15.53 -10.89 -1.38
C VAL A 42 -15.30 -9.41 -1.68
N PRO A 43 -14.26 -8.78 -1.11
CA PRO A 43 -13.97 -7.38 -1.37
C PRO A 43 -13.43 -7.17 -2.80
N SER A 44 -14.03 -6.22 -3.51
CA SER A 44 -13.68 -5.84 -4.89
C SER A 44 -12.35 -5.08 -5.02
N ALA A 45 -11.99 -4.32 -3.98
CA ALA A 45 -10.74 -3.60 -3.97
C ALA A 45 -9.61 -4.52 -3.47
N PRO A 46 -8.47 -4.61 -4.20
CA PRO A 46 -7.25 -5.08 -3.55
C PRO A 46 -7.03 -4.16 -2.35
N ALA A 47 -6.84 -4.73 -1.16
CA ALA A 47 -6.52 -3.95 0.02
C ALA A 47 -5.10 -3.38 -0.14
N ASP A 48 -4.93 -2.39 -1.01
CA ASP A 48 -3.79 -1.47 -1.01
C ASP A 48 -3.95 -0.57 0.21
N ARG A 49 -3.85 -1.17 1.40
CA ARG A 49 -3.67 -0.43 2.63
C ARG A 49 -2.23 0.03 2.67
N ILE A 50 -1.89 0.99 1.82
CA ILE A 50 -0.92 1.99 2.24
C ILE A 50 -1.65 2.79 3.31
N VAL A 51 -1.59 2.31 4.56
CA VAL A 51 -1.83 3.18 5.73
C VAL A 51 -0.67 4.17 5.72
N ARG A 52 -0.81 5.24 4.93
CA ARG A 52 -0.05 6.46 5.16
C ARG A 52 -0.55 6.91 6.52
N HIS A 53 0.26 6.68 7.55
CA HIS A 53 0.05 7.25 8.87
C HIS A 53 -0.11 8.76 8.68
N ALA A 54 -1.36 9.22 8.64
CA ALA A 54 -1.72 10.61 8.71
C ALA A 54 -1.71 10.98 10.19
N ALA A 55 -0.50 11.24 10.70
CA ALA A 55 -0.10 11.88 11.95
C ALA A 55 1.31 11.31 12.25
N ASP A 56 2.39 12.08 12.21
CA ASP A 56 2.60 13.21 13.12
C ASP A 56 3.55 14.24 12.47
N ASP A 57 3.19 15.51 12.59
CA ASP A 57 4.04 16.67 12.35
C ASP A 57 5.34 16.58 13.17
N LEU A 58 6.43 16.03 12.61
CA LEU A 58 7.76 16.15 13.22
C LEU A 58 8.76 16.87 12.30
N ASP A 59 8.93 18.15 12.64
CA ASP A 59 10.08 19.04 12.43
C ASP A 59 10.39 19.56 11.01
N LYS A 60 9.87 20.76 10.71
CA LYS A 60 10.27 21.58 9.56
C LYS A 60 11.62 22.32 9.76
N ASN A 61 12.48 21.91 10.69
CA ASN A 61 13.65 22.71 11.09
C ASN A 61 15.02 22.06 10.87
N HIS A 62 15.10 20.98 10.08
CA HIS A 62 16.36 20.40 9.66
C HIS A 62 16.43 20.46 8.12
N THR A 63 16.95 21.50 7.48
CA THR A 63 18.36 21.55 7.07
C THR A 63 18.67 22.95 6.50
N GLN A 64 18.99 23.94 7.33
CA GLN A 64 19.48 25.25 6.88
C GLN A 64 21.02 25.34 6.76
N ALA A 65 21.73 24.21 6.78
CA ALA A 65 23.20 24.18 6.90
C ALA A 65 24.00 24.09 5.58
N LEU A 66 23.40 24.33 4.40
CA LEU A 66 24.13 24.29 3.11
C LEU A 66 24.15 25.61 2.32
N LYS A 67 23.77 26.74 2.91
CA LYS A 67 23.62 28.01 2.17
C LYS A 67 24.88 28.89 2.04
N ASN A 68 26.06 28.49 2.54
CA ASN A 68 27.21 29.42 2.59
C ASN A 68 28.59 28.87 2.15
N ARG A 69 28.66 27.81 1.33
CA ARG A 69 29.97 27.27 0.89
C ARG A 69 30.53 28.07 -0.30
N THR A 70 31.03 29.28 -0.06
CA THR A 70 31.81 30.04 -1.06
C THR A 70 33.25 29.54 -1.06
N ILE A 71 33.71 28.94 -2.16
CA ILE A 71 35.10 28.52 -2.35
C ILE A 71 35.87 29.72 -2.91
N ARG A 72 36.86 30.24 -2.17
CA ARG A 72 37.87 31.16 -2.70
C ARG A 72 39.02 30.32 -3.23
N ILE A 73 39.21 30.29 -4.55
CA ILE A 73 40.39 29.70 -5.17
C ILE A 73 41.41 30.83 -5.29
N GLU A 74 42.52 30.74 -4.57
CA GLU A 74 43.71 31.53 -4.90
C GLU A 74 44.37 30.85 -6.11
N LEU A 75 44.30 31.53 -7.25
CA LEU A 75 45.09 31.21 -8.42
C LEU A 75 46.50 31.74 -8.15
N GLU A 76 47.40 30.87 -7.68
CA GLU A 76 48.82 31.19 -7.74
C GLU A 76 49.25 30.99 -9.19
N ASP A 77 49.51 32.12 -9.87
CA ASP A 77 49.98 32.24 -11.26
C ASP A 77 51.19 31.32 -11.50
N LEU A 78 51.07 30.39 -12.46
CA LEU A 78 52.17 29.57 -12.98
C LEU A 78 52.32 29.76 -14.49
#